data_AF-A0A1M4XWB8-F1
#
_entry.id   AF-A0A1M4XWB8-F1
#
_cell.length_a   1.000
_cell.length_b   1.000
_cell.length_c   1.000
_cell.angle_alpha   90.00
_cell.angle_beta   90.00
_cell.angle_gamma   90.00
#
_symmetry.space_group_name_H-M   'P 1'
#
loop_
_entity.id
_entity.type
_entity.pdbx_description
1 polymer ?
#
loop_
_entity_poly.entity_id
_entity_poly.type
_entity_poly.pdbx_seq_one_letter_code
_entity_poly.pdbx_strand_id
1 'polypeptide(L)'
;MGAEQLAFLLGCLFPSLGIFYADVRYRLVPDKLILSILLAGLVGSVYTDRLSDALLGTALGFGIFILPCLFNLAGGGDLKCAAALGAWLGPYGLARSLFAAVLLGAAWGVILKLRRGVLAAWAKTLLIGLYLRVICGVKGAVPVPKLPEHPDAPTPPDTVPFGACMVVAVWVLWGLNLFFVF
;
A
#
# COMPACT_ATOMS: atom_id res chain seq x y z
N MET A 1 2.28 -1.11 28.34
CA MET A 1 1.77 -1.64 27.06
C MET A 1 0.86 -2.82 27.37
N GLY A 2 -0.35 -2.84 26.82
CA GLY A 2 -1.25 -3.99 26.95
C GLY A 2 -0.75 -5.20 26.13
N ALA A 3 -1.16 -6.41 26.50
CA ALA A 3 -0.78 -7.64 25.78
C ALA A 3 -1.16 -7.59 24.29
N GLU A 4 -2.29 -6.96 23.95
CA GLU A 4 -2.72 -6.74 22.55
C GLU A 4 -1.74 -5.86 21.75
N GLN A 5 -1.18 -4.82 22.38
CA GLN A 5 -0.22 -3.92 21.74
C GLN A 5 1.11 -4.63 21.46
N LEU A 6 1.54 -5.51 22.36
CA LEU A 6 2.75 -6.31 22.17
C LEU A 6 2.55 -7.35 21.07
N ALA A 7 1.39 -7.99 21.01
CA ALA A 7 1.04 -8.92 19.94
C ALA A 7 1.03 -8.22 18.56
N PHE A 8 0.43 -7.03 18.47
CA PHE A 8 0.44 -6.22 17.26
C PHE A 8 1.85 -5.78 16.85
N LEU A 9 2.68 -5.39 17.83
CA LEU A 9 4.06 -4.96 17.56
C LEU A 9 4.91 -6.12 17.02
N LEU A 10 4.87 -7.27 17.69
CA LEU A 10 5.68 -8.43 17.33
C LEU A 10 5.16 -9.13 16.06
N GLY A 11 3.85 -9.24 15.90
CA GLY A 11 3.20 -9.99 14.82
C GLY A 11 2.97 -9.19 13.54
N CYS A 12 2.81 -7.86 13.62
CA CYS A 12 2.54 -7.01 12.46
C CYS A 12 3.67 -6.00 12.21
N LEU A 13 3.99 -5.14 13.19
CA LEU A 13 4.93 -4.02 12.96
C LEU A 13 6.36 -4.49 12.68
N PHE A 14 6.88 -5.43 13.48
CA PHE A 14 8.24 -5.94 13.31
C PHE A 14 8.47 -6.61 11.93
N PRO A 15 7.66 -7.60 11.51
CA PRO A 15 7.82 -8.20 10.18
C PRO A 15 7.51 -7.23 9.03
N SER A 16 6.66 -6.22 9.25
CA SER A 16 6.39 -5.18 8.23
C SER A 16 7.64 -4.34 7.89
N LEU A 17 8.60 -4.19 8.80
CA LEU A 17 9.89 -3.56 8.47
C LEU A 17 10.70 -4.38 7.45
N GLY A 18 10.58 -5.70 7.49
CA GLY A 18 11.16 -6.59 6.48
C GLY A 18 10.54 -6.35 5.10
N ILE A 19 9.23 -6.09 5.05
CA ILE A 19 8.53 -5.68 3.82
C ILE A 19 9.04 -4.32 3.34
N PHE A 20 9.16 -3.33 4.22
CA PHE A 20 9.70 -2.01 3.87
C PHE A 20 11.11 -2.11 3.28
N TYR A 21 12.00 -2.87 3.92
CA TYR A 21 13.37 -3.06 3.42
C TYR A 21 13.38 -3.77 2.06
N ALA A 22 12.59 -4.84 1.92
CA ALA A 22 12.52 -5.60 0.68
C ALA A 22 11.93 -4.77 -0.48
N ASP A 23 10.90 -3.97 -0.22
CA ASP A 23 10.25 -3.14 -1.21
C ASP A 23 11.15 -1.97 -1.67
N VAL A 24 11.87 -1.33 -0.73
CA VAL A 24 12.82 -0.26 -1.07
C VAL A 24 14.04 -0.78 -1.82
N ARG A 25 14.59 -1.94 -1.40
CA ARG A 25 15.86 -2.45 -1.93
C ARG A 25 15.69 -3.31 -3.19
N TYR A 26 14.72 -4.21 -3.18
CA TYR A 26 14.53 -5.23 -4.22
C TYR A 26 13.24 -5.03 -5.01
N ARG A 27 12.35 -4.10 -4.59
CA ARG A 27 11.03 -3.86 -5.20
C ARG A 27 10.20 -5.12 -5.34
N LEU A 28 10.41 -6.02 -4.38
CA LEU A 28 9.79 -7.33 -4.31
C LEU A 28 9.27 -7.48 -2.90
N VAL A 29 7.99 -7.81 -2.79
CA VAL A 29 7.36 -8.10 -1.50
C VAL A 29 7.43 -9.61 -1.26
N PRO A 30 8.19 -10.07 -0.26
CA PRO A 30 8.35 -11.51 0.00
C PRO A 30 7.05 -12.14 0.54
N ASP A 31 6.47 -13.04 -0.25
CA ASP A 31 5.22 -13.76 0.07
C ASP A 31 5.25 -14.46 1.44
N LYS A 32 6.41 -14.99 1.85
CA LYS A 32 6.58 -15.66 3.15
C LYS A 32 6.32 -14.73 4.34
N LEU A 33 6.79 -13.48 4.26
CA LEU A 33 6.59 -12.47 5.30
C LEU A 33 5.13 -12.04 5.36
N ILE A 34 4.51 -11.80 4.20
CA ILE A 34 3.08 -11.50 4.13
C ILE A 34 2.25 -12.60 4.79
N LEU A 35 2.52 -13.86 4.43
CA LEU A 35 1.79 -15.01 4.96
C LEU A 35 1.93 -15.09 6.50
N SER A 36 3.13 -14.86 7.02
CA SER A 36 3.36 -14.85 8.47
C SER A 36 2.56 -13.76 9.19
N ILE A 37 2.48 -12.55 8.62
CA ILE A 37 1.69 -11.45 9.17
C ILE A 37 0.21 -11.80 9.12
N LEU A 38 -0.29 -12.29 7.98
CA LEU A 38 -1.69 -12.66 7.81
C LEU A 38 -2.11 -13.75 8.80
N LEU A 39 -1.34 -14.83 8.92
CA LEU A 39 -1.62 -15.93 9.83
C LEU A 39 -1.61 -15.46 11.29
N ALA A 40 -0.60 -14.69 11.68
CA ALA A 40 -0.51 -14.17 13.05
C ALA A 40 -1.70 -13.23 13.38
N GLY A 41 -2.16 -12.43 12.42
CA GLY A 41 -3.32 -11.56 12.59
C GLY A 41 -4.63 -12.34 12.72
N LEU A 42 -4.81 -13.38 11.90
CA LEU A 42 -6.00 -14.23 11.97
C LEU A 42 -6.05 -15.00 13.29
N VAL A 43 -4.92 -15.59 13.70
CA VAL A 43 -4.80 -16.31 14.98
C VAL A 43 -5.06 -15.35 16.16
N GLY A 44 -4.46 -14.16 16.15
CA GLY A 44 -4.71 -13.14 17.18
C GLY A 44 -6.17 -12.69 17.24
N SER A 45 -6.85 -12.65 16.09
CA SER A 45 -8.26 -12.26 15.99
C SER A 45 -9.22 -13.34 16.48
N VAL A 46 -8.84 -14.62 16.37
CA VAL A 46 -9.57 -15.74 17.02
C VAL A 46 -9.52 -15.58 18.54
N TYR A 47 -8.34 -15.29 19.10
CA TYR A 47 -8.17 -15.15 20.55
C TYR A 47 -8.85 -13.91 21.15
N THR A 48 -9.11 -12.89 20.33
CA THR A 48 -9.74 -11.62 20.77
C THR A 48 -11.21 -11.53 20.35
N ASP A 49 -11.81 -12.60 19.80
CA ASP A 49 -13.18 -12.62 19.25
C ASP A 49 -13.46 -11.51 18.21
N ARG A 50 -12.42 -11.01 17.53
CA ARG A 50 -12.49 -9.98 16.48
C ARG A 50 -12.36 -10.56 15.07
N LEU A 51 -12.68 -11.84 14.91
CA LEU A 51 -12.51 -12.56 13.64
C LEU A 51 -13.27 -11.88 12.48
N SER A 52 -14.48 -11.38 12.74
CA SER A 52 -15.28 -10.66 11.74
C SER A 52 -14.57 -9.41 11.22
N ASP A 53 -13.96 -8.63 12.10
CA ASP A 53 -13.23 -7.42 11.72
C ASP A 53 -11.96 -7.76 10.94
N ALA A 54 -11.25 -8.83 11.33
CA ALA A 54 -10.07 -9.29 10.61
C ALA A 54 -10.42 -9.76 9.19
N LEU A 55 -11.48 -10.56 9.05
CA LEU A 55 -11.98 -11.03 7.75
C LEU A 55 -12.44 -9.87 6.86
N LEU A 56 -13.19 -8.92 7.41
CA LEU A 56 -13.63 -7.73 6.69
C LEU A 56 -12.44 -6.86 6.28
N GLY A 57 -11.45 -6.67 7.16
CA GLY A 57 -10.23 -5.94 6.86
C GLY A 57 -9.43 -6.59 5.74
N THR A 58 -9.20 -7.90 5.82
CA THR A 58 -8.53 -8.66 4.76
C THR A 58 -9.29 -8.60 3.44
N ALA A 59 -10.62 -8.78 3.47
CA ALA A 59 -11.47 -8.71 2.28
C ALA A 59 -11.45 -7.32 1.65
N LEU A 60 -11.45 -6.25 2.44
CA LEU A 60 -11.33 -4.88 1.94
C LEU A 60 -9.95 -4.62 1.31
N GLY A 61 -8.87 -5.04 1.97
CA GLY A 61 -7.52 -4.90 1.43
C GLY A 61 -7.37 -5.60 0.08
N PHE A 62 -7.90 -6.82 0.00
CA PHE A 62 -7.93 -7.58 -1.24
C PHE A 62 -8.83 -6.92 -2.31
N GLY A 63 -10.05 -6.53 -1.94
CA GLY A 63 -11.04 -5.95 -2.85
C GLY A 63 -10.64 -4.60 -3.43
N ILE A 64 -9.91 -3.76 -2.69
CA ILE A 64 -9.44 -2.46 -3.18
C ILE A 64 -8.34 -2.64 -4.24
N PHE A 65 -7.44 -3.62 -4.04
CA PHE A 65 -6.27 -3.79 -4.91
C PHE A 65 -6.48 -4.79 -6.05
N ILE A 66 -7.57 -5.59 -6.06
CA ILE A 66 -7.80 -6.57 -7.13
C ILE A 66 -7.97 -5.93 -8.50
N LEU A 67 -8.72 -4.83 -8.58
CA LEU A 67 -8.92 -4.06 -9.81
C LEU A 67 -7.60 -3.48 -10.31
N PRO A 68 -6.84 -2.70 -9.52
CA PRO A 68 -5.50 -2.24 -9.90
C PRO A 68 -4.55 -3.36 -10.32
N CYS A 69 -4.57 -4.51 -9.63
CA CYS A 69 -3.72 -5.65 -9.95
C CYS A 69 -4.09 -6.27 -11.31
N LEU A 70 -5.38 -6.44 -11.61
CA LEU A 70 -5.86 -6.97 -12.90
C LEU A 70 -5.48 -6.08 -14.09
N PHE A 71 -5.39 -4.76 -13.88
CA PHE A 71 -4.99 -3.79 -14.91
C PHE A 71 -3.48 -3.52 -14.94
N ASN A 72 -2.65 -4.28 -14.20
CA ASN A 72 -1.21 -4.07 -14.07
C ASN A 72 -0.83 -2.64 -13.60
N LEU A 73 -1.71 -2.01 -12.81
CA LEU A 73 -1.51 -0.69 -12.18
C LEU A 73 -0.78 -0.80 -10.84
N ALA A 74 -0.99 -1.90 -10.12
CA ALA A 74 -0.40 -2.17 -8.81
C ALA A 74 0.24 -3.56 -8.80
N GLY A 75 1.29 -3.75 -8.01
CA GLY A 75 1.93 -5.05 -7.88
C GLY A 75 1.04 -6.04 -7.13
N GLY A 76 1.07 -7.32 -7.50
CA GLY A 76 0.42 -8.38 -6.74
C GLY A 76 0.92 -8.49 -5.29
N GLY A 77 2.13 -7.99 -5.02
CA GLY A 77 2.66 -7.83 -3.67
C GLY A 77 1.87 -6.82 -2.82
N ASP A 78 1.49 -5.67 -3.39
CA ASP A 78 0.74 -4.62 -2.69
C ASP A 78 -0.65 -5.13 -2.27
N LEU A 79 -1.32 -5.88 -3.16
CA LEU A 79 -2.59 -6.57 -2.90
C LEU A 79 -2.50 -7.48 -1.67
N LYS A 80 -1.48 -8.34 -1.66
CA LYS A 80 -1.26 -9.31 -0.57
C LYS A 80 -0.88 -8.60 0.73
N CYS A 81 -0.05 -7.56 0.66
CA CYS A 81 0.29 -6.72 1.81
C CYS A 81 -0.93 -6.05 2.45
N ALA A 82 -1.78 -5.42 1.64
CA ALA A 82 -2.99 -4.76 2.12
C ALA A 82 -3.94 -5.77 2.80
N ALA A 83 -4.08 -6.97 2.25
CA ALA A 83 -4.86 -8.05 2.83
C ALA A 83 -4.31 -8.52 4.20
N ALA A 84 -2.98 -8.68 4.31
CA ALA A 84 -2.31 -9.09 5.56
C ALA A 84 -2.38 -8.01 6.65
N LEU A 85 -2.18 -6.74 6.29
CA LEU A 85 -2.35 -5.61 7.21
C LEU A 85 -3.81 -5.47 7.65
N GLY A 86 -4.76 -5.73 6.74
CA GLY A 86 -6.20 -5.73 7.01
C GLY A 86 -6.61 -6.71 8.10
N ALA A 87 -5.97 -7.88 8.20
CA ALA A 87 -6.26 -8.87 9.25
C ALA A 87 -5.97 -8.34 10.66
N TRP A 88 -5.02 -7.42 10.80
CA TRP A 88 -4.64 -6.85 12.10
C TRP A 88 -5.36 -5.54 12.41
N LEU A 89 -5.51 -4.67 11.41
CA LEU A 89 -6.05 -3.32 11.57
C LEU A 89 -7.57 -3.28 11.53
N GLY A 90 -8.20 -4.34 11.01
CA GLY A 90 -9.61 -4.36 10.68
C GLY A 90 -9.97 -3.38 9.54
N PRO A 91 -11.26 -3.23 9.20
CA PRO A 91 -11.72 -2.45 8.06
C PRO A 91 -11.40 -0.96 8.20
N TYR A 92 -11.70 -0.38 9.38
CA TYR A 92 -11.51 1.05 9.64
C TYR A 92 -10.04 1.43 9.83
N GLY A 93 -9.25 0.58 10.47
CA GLY A 93 -7.81 0.79 10.61
C GLY A 93 -7.12 0.75 9.26
N LEU A 94 -7.44 -0.27 8.44
CA LEU A 94 -6.89 -0.41 7.11
C LEU A 94 -7.25 0.78 6.21
N ALA A 95 -8.50 1.22 6.19
CA ALA A 95 -8.93 2.34 5.36
C ALA A 95 -8.14 3.63 5.68
N ARG A 96 -7.91 3.93 6.97
CA ARG A 96 -7.09 5.07 7.39
C ARG A 96 -5.63 4.92 6.97
N SER A 97 -5.06 3.72 7.15
CA SER A 97 -3.68 3.42 6.73
C SER A 97 -3.50 3.53 5.22
N LEU A 98 -4.44 3.03 4.43
CA LEU A 98 -4.42 3.15 2.97
C LEU A 98 -4.54 4.60 2.53
N PHE A 99 -5.44 5.38 3.14
CA PHE A 99 -5.56 6.80 2.85
C PHE A 99 -4.24 7.55 3.11
N ALA A 100 -3.62 7.32 4.27
CA ALA A 100 -2.31 7.89 4.59
C ALA A 100 -1.21 7.40 3.63
N ALA A 101 -1.22 6.12 3.25
CA ALA A 101 -0.26 5.56 2.29
C ALA A 101 -0.38 6.18 0.90
N VAL A 102 -1.60 6.46 0.43
CA VAL A 102 -1.85 7.16 -0.85
C VAL A 102 -1.29 8.58 -0.79
N LEU A 103 -1.49 9.31 0.30
CA LEU A 103 -0.92 10.65 0.48
C LEU A 103 0.61 10.62 0.47
N LEU A 104 1.22 9.67 1.17
CA LEU A 104 2.68 9.48 1.18
C LEU A 104 3.22 9.10 -0.19
N GLY A 105 2.57 8.17 -0.89
CA GLY A 105 2.96 7.75 -2.24
C GLY A 105 2.82 8.88 -3.25
N ALA A 106 1.75 9.68 -3.15
CA ALA A 106 1.57 10.87 -3.98
C ALA A 106 2.66 11.92 -3.72
N ALA A 107 2.96 12.22 -2.46
CA ALA A 107 4.04 13.13 -2.09
C ALA A 107 5.40 12.63 -2.61
N TRP A 108 5.70 11.35 -2.45
CA TRP A 108 6.92 10.73 -2.98
C TRP A 108 7.03 10.87 -4.49
N GLY A 109 5.96 10.57 -5.22
CA GLY A 109 5.91 10.70 -6.68
C GLY A 109 6.10 12.14 -7.15
N VAL A 110 5.54 13.12 -6.44
CA VAL A 110 5.73 14.56 -6.73
C VAL A 110 7.18 14.98 -6.46
N ILE A 111 7.75 14.60 -5.31
CA ILE A 111 9.14 14.92 -4.96
C ILE A 111 10.12 14.34 -5.99
N LEU A 112 9.90 13.10 -6.45
CA LEU A 112 10.74 12.48 -7.45
C LEU A 112 10.71 13.24 -8.79
N LYS A 113 9.51 13.67 -9.22
CA LYS A 113 9.33 14.48 -10.44
C LYS A 113 9.93 15.87 -10.32
N LEU A 114 9.81 16.49 -9.14
CA LEU A 114 10.44 17.77 -8.82
C LEU A 114 11.96 17.68 -8.91
N ARG A 115 12.57 16.67 -8.30
CA ARG A 115 14.03 16.45 -8.34
C ARG A 115 14.58 16.24 -9.75
N ARG A 116 13.75 15.71 -10.65
CA ARG A 116 14.11 15.51 -12.07
C ARG A 116 13.80 16.70 -12.97
N GLY A 117 13.17 17.77 -12.45
CA GLY A 117 12.80 18.96 -13.23
C GLY A 117 11.68 18.72 -14.25
N VAL A 118 11.05 17.55 -14.27
CA VAL A 118 10.03 17.16 -15.26
C VAL A 118 8.59 17.43 -14.78
N LEU A 119 8.41 18.08 -13.63
CA LEU A 119 7.08 18.32 -13.06
C LEU A 119 6.18 19.11 -14.02
N ALA A 120 6.71 20.17 -14.64
CA ALA A 120 5.95 20.99 -15.58
C ALA A 120 5.56 20.21 -16.85
N ALA A 121 6.45 19.35 -17.34
CA ALA A 121 6.17 18.47 -18.48
C ALA A 121 5.07 17.45 -18.13
N TRP A 122 5.18 16.80 -16.97
CA TRP A 122 4.16 15.86 -16.50
C TRP A 122 2.80 16.53 -16.25
N ALA A 123 2.79 17.73 -15.66
CA ALA A 123 1.57 18.51 -15.42
C ALA A 123 0.89 18.89 -16.74
N LYS A 124 1.67 19.27 -17.77
CA LYS A 124 1.15 19.49 -19.12
C LYS A 124 0.55 18.21 -19.71
N THR A 125 1.21 17.06 -19.58
CA THR A 125 0.69 15.77 -20.04
C THR A 125 -0.63 15.40 -19.35
N LEU A 126 -0.75 15.69 -18.05
CA LEU A 126 -2.01 15.50 -17.33
C LEU A 126 -3.11 16.45 -17.78
N LEU A 127 -2.81 17.74 -17.94
CA LEU A 127 -3.78 18.74 -18.39
C LEU A 127 -4.28 18.44 -19.80
N ILE A 128 -3.38 18.06 -20.70
CA ILE A 128 -3.71 17.65 -22.07
C ILE A 128 -4.53 16.36 -22.06
N GLY A 129 -4.14 15.36 -21.26
CA GLY A 129 -4.89 14.12 -21.11
C GLY A 129 -6.30 14.33 -20.53
N LEU A 130 -6.45 15.25 -19.57
CA LEU A 130 -7.75 15.65 -19.01
C LEU A 130 -8.59 16.40 -20.04
N TYR A 131 -7.99 17.35 -20.75
CA TYR A 131 -8.64 18.11 -21.84
C TYR A 131 -9.16 17.17 -22.93
N LEU A 132 -8.34 16.26 -23.44
CA LEU A 132 -8.73 15.28 -24.46
C LEU A 132 -9.84 14.32 -23.95
N ARG A 133 -9.83 13.98 -22.66
CA ARG A 133 -10.87 13.13 -22.06
C ARG A 133 -12.20 13.86 -21.88
N VAL A 134 -12.17 15.10 -21.39
CA VAL A 134 -13.37 15.88 -21.06
C VAL A 134 -14.00 16.50 -22.30
N ILE A 135 -13.19 17.00 -23.24
CA ILE A 135 -13.68 17.76 -24.40
C ILE A 135 -13.74 16.90 -25.65
N CYS A 136 -12.73 16.05 -25.90
CA CYS A 136 -12.72 15.20 -27.11
C CYS A 136 -13.33 13.81 -26.89
N GLY A 137 -13.69 13.44 -25.66
CA GLY A 137 -14.28 12.14 -25.35
C GLY A 137 -13.35 10.94 -25.65
N VAL A 138 -12.06 11.19 -25.86
CA VAL A 138 -11.09 10.16 -26.26
C VAL A 138 -10.78 9.27 -25.06
N LYS A 139 -11.20 8.00 -25.13
CA LYS A 139 -10.87 6.97 -24.13
C LYS A 139 -9.39 6.59 -24.29
N GLY A 140 -8.61 6.68 -23.22
CA GLY A 140 -7.20 6.25 -23.19
C GLY A 140 -6.14 7.34 -23.42
N ALA A 141 -6.51 8.62 -23.47
CA ALA A 141 -5.58 9.74 -23.71
C ALA A 141 -4.57 10.00 -22.56
N VAL A 142 -4.78 9.39 -21.39
CA VAL A 142 -3.83 9.47 -20.27
C VAL A 142 -2.90 8.25 -20.36
N PRO A 143 -1.61 8.43 -20.69
CA PRO A 143 -0.65 7.34 -20.66
C PRO A 143 -0.46 6.95 -19.20
N VAL A 144 -1.11 5.85 -18.81
CA VAL A 144 -0.89 5.23 -17.50
C VAL A 144 0.33 4.32 -17.65
N PRO A 145 1.44 4.60 -16.95
CA PRO A 145 2.56 3.69 -16.91
C PRO A 145 2.08 2.38 -16.28
N LYS A 146 2.08 1.30 -17.07
CA LYS A 146 1.76 -0.04 -16.57
C LYS A 146 3.04 -0.69 -16.04
N LEU A 147 2.91 -1.50 -14.99
CA LEU A 147 4.01 -2.37 -14.61
C LEU A 147 4.28 -3.37 -15.73
N PRO A 148 5.54 -3.76 -15.97
CA PRO A 148 5.86 -4.77 -16.96
C PRO A 148 5.18 -6.10 -16.62
N GLU A 149 4.62 -6.77 -17.63
CA GLU A 149 3.87 -8.02 -17.45
C GLU A 149 4.77 -9.20 -17.04
N HIS A 150 6.08 -9.10 -17.28
CA HIS A 150 7.05 -10.11 -16.89
C HIS A 150 7.62 -9.84 -15.48
N PRO A 151 7.54 -10.80 -14.54
CA PRO A 151 8.08 -10.68 -13.18
C PRO A 151 9.58 -10.35 -13.11
N ASP A 152 10.34 -10.74 -14.14
CA ASP A 152 11.79 -10.60 -14.22
C ASP A 152 12.25 -9.30 -14.91
N ALA A 153 11.31 -8.49 -15.40
CA ALA A 153 11.64 -7.21 -16.02
C ALA A 153 11.98 -6.16 -14.94
N PRO A 154 13.11 -5.44 -15.06
CA PRO A 154 13.49 -4.43 -14.07
C PRO A 154 12.41 -3.35 -14.00
N THR A 155 11.83 -3.17 -12.82
CA THR A 155 10.80 -2.14 -12.61
C THR A 155 11.40 -0.76 -12.89
N PRO A 156 10.70 0.12 -13.63
CA PRO A 156 11.20 1.45 -13.96
C PRO A 156 11.62 2.20 -12.71
N PRO A 157 12.78 2.89 -12.66
CA PRO A 157 13.28 3.59 -11.47
C PRO A 157 12.28 4.57 -10.85
N ASP A 158 11.26 4.98 -11.59
CA ASP A 158 10.18 5.88 -11.17
C ASP A 158 9.00 5.21 -10.46
N THR A 159 9.03 3.89 -10.29
CA THR A 159 7.99 3.16 -9.58
C THR A 159 8.05 3.51 -8.09
N VAL A 160 6.93 4.00 -7.55
CA VAL A 160 6.81 4.30 -6.13
C VAL A 160 6.65 2.97 -5.39
N PRO A 161 7.52 2.67 -4.41
CA PRO A 161 7.38 1.49 -3.55
C PRO A 161 6.17 1.69 -2.63
N PHE A 162 4.99 1.27 -3.10
CA PHE A 162 3.72 1.54 -2.41
C PHE A 162 3.58 0.69 -1.14
N GLY A 163 4.13 -0.54 -1.13
CA GLY A 163 4.27 -1.37 0.06
C GLY A 163 5.02 -0.64 1.18
N ALA A 164 6.14 0.02 0.86
CA ALA A 164 6.89 0.82 1.82
C ALA A 164 6.04 1.98 2.38
N CYS A 165 5.27 2.68 1.54
CA CYS A 165 4.36 3.73 1.98
C CYS A 165 3.27 3.20 2.93
N MET A 166 2.73 2.01 2.66
CA MET A 166 1.76 1.36 3.56
C MET A 166 2.37 1.03 4.92
N VAL A 167 3.58 0.47 4.95
CA VAL A 167 4.28 0.17 6.21
C VAL A 167 4.51 1.45 7.01
N VAL A 168 5.03 2.50 6.39
CA VAL A 168 5.25 3.80 7.05
C VAL A 168 3.93 4.37 7.59
N ALA A 169 2.85 4.31 6.82
CA ALA A 169 1.53 4.78 7.26
C ALA A 169 1.04 4.03 8.51
N VAL A 170 1.19 2.70 8.56
CA VAL A 170 0.81 1.88 9.71
C VAL A 170 1.65 2.23 10.95
N TRP A 171 2.96 2.39 10.79
CA TRP A 171 3.86 2.80 11.87
C TRP A 171 3.53 4.18 12.43
N VAL A 172 3.30 5.16 11.55
CA VAL A 172 2.96 6.53 11.95
C VAL A 172 1.61 6.57 12.67
N LEU A 173 0.57 5.91 12.13
CA LEU A 173 -0.74 5.89 12.76
C LEU A 173 -0.72 5.16 14.10
N TRP A 174 0.02 4.07 14.22
CA TRP A 174 0.20 3.37 15.48
C TRP A 174 0.93 4.24 16.52
N GLY A 175 2.00 4.92 16.11
CA GLY A 175 2.73 5.86 16.96
C GLY A 175 1.86 7.04 17.42
N LEU A 176 1.08 7.64 16.53
CA LEU A 176 0.13 8.70 16.88
C LEU A 176 -0.92 8.21 17.89
N ASN A 177 -1.44 7.00 17.70
CA ASN A 177 -2.42 6.43 18.63
C ASN A 177 -1.82 6.14 20.02
N LEU A 178 -0.51 5.88 20.10
CA LEU A 178 0.22 5.81 21.37
C LEU A 178 0.37 7.18 22.02
N PHE A 179 0.68 8.23 21.27
CA PHE A 179 0.89 9.58 21.81
C PHE A 179 -0.41 10.27 22.26
N PHE A 180 -1.54 10.01 21.61
CA PHE A 180 -2.83 10.65 21.96
C PHE A 180 -3.63 9.92 23.06
N VAL A 181 -3.17 8.74 23.51
CA VAL A 181 -3.81 7.95 24.57
C VAL A 181 -3.09 8.10 25.93
N PHE A 182 -2.01 8.90 26.01
CA PHE A 182 -1.34 9.31 27.24
C PHE A 182 -1.61 10.78 27.57
#